data_AF-A0A7H9E977-F1
#
_entry.id   AF-A0A7H9E977-F1
#
_cell.length_a   1.000
_cell.length_b   1.000
_cell.length_c   1.000
_cell.angle_alpha   90.00
_cell.angle_beta   90.00
_cell.angle_gamma   90.00
#
_symmetry.space_group_name_H-M   'P 1'
#
loop_
_entity.id
_entity.type
_entity.pdbx_description
1 polymer ?
#
loop_
_entity_poly.entity_id
_entity_poly.type
_entity_poly.pdbx_seq_one_letter_code
_entity_poly.pdbx_strand_id
1 'polypeptide(L)'
;MTNTLVAYYSLTGNTKKIANEISKVIGSNLFEITVAADTFPNGMFETADVAKEQRKTGNLPSLTSHIPEMSSYDKIIVAGPNWSGAVATPVVSFLKDIQGFAEQIISINTSVGQNDNLYNEDFREQANDLNVVLTVNNDAEKAIDYLK
;
A
#
# COMPACT_ATOMS: atom_id res chain seq x y z
N MET A 1 11.05 -14.71 -16.19
CA MET A 1 11.39 -14.00 -14.93
C MET A 1 10.17 -13.18 -14.60
N THR A 2 9.64 -13.25 -13.38
CA THR A 2 8.45 -12.48 -13.00
C THR A 2 8.84 -11.04 -12.68
N ASN A 3 8.30 -10.06 -13.40
CA ASN A 3 8.55 -8.65 -13.12
C ASN A 3 7.62 -8.17 -12.00
N THR A 4 8.20 -7.69 -10.90
CA THR A 4 7.45 -7.27 -9.71
C THR A 4 7.63 -5.78 -9.48
N LEU A 5 6.54 -5.10 -9.14
CA LEU A 5 6.54 -3.74 -8.61
C LEU A 5 6.31 -3.78 -7.10
N VAL A 6 7.09 -3.01 -6.35
CA VAL A 6 6.83 -2.72 -4.94
C VAL A 6 6.36 -1.28 -4.84
N ALA A 7 5.05 -1.09 -4.78
CA ALA A 7 4.42 0.20 -4.55
C ALA A 7 4.24 0.41 -3.04
N TYR A 8 4.65 1.56 -2.50
CA TYR A 8 4.49 1.82 -1.07
C TYR A 8 4.13 3.26 -0.75
N TYR A 9 3.32 3.45 0.30
CA TYR A 9 3.12 4.73 0.97
C TYR A 9 3.75 4.69 2.37
N SER A 10 4.35 5.79 2.81
CA SER A 10 5.03 5.83 4.10
C SER A 10 5.02 7.23 4.71
N LEU A 11 4.16 7.47 5.70
CA LEU A 11 4.10 8.76 6.40
C LEU A 11 5.34 9.04 7.27
N THR A 12 5.82 8.04 8.02
CA THR A 12 6.91 8.21 9.02
C THR A 12 8.19 7.43 8.70
N GLY A 13 8.25 6.77 7.55
CA GLY A 13 9.45 6.07 7.05
C GLY A 13 9.52 4.57 7.34
N ASN A 14 8.63 4.01 8.18
CA ASN A 14 8.66 2.58 8.53
C ASN A 14 8.34 1.68 7.32
N THR A 15 7.24 1.97 6.63
CA THR A 15 6.84 1.21 5.42
C THR A 15 7.88 1.35 4.31
N LYS A 16 8.51 2.53 4.17
CA LYS A 16 9.63 2.74 3.23
C LYS A 16 10.77 1.76 3.47
N LYS A 17 11.18 1.57 4.72
CA LYS A 17 12.29 0.64 5.06
C LYS A 17 11.97 -0.79 4.60
N ILE A 18 10.79 -1.30 4.92
CA ILE A 18 10.36 -2.66 4.54
C ILE A 18 10.23 -2.80 3.02
N ALA A 19 9.65 -1.82 2.33
CA ALA A 19 9.53 -1.85 0.87
C ALA A 19 10.91 -1.90 0.17
N ASN A 20 11.87 -1.12 0.68
CA ASN A 20 13.25 -1.15 0.16
C ASN A 20 13.95 -2.48 0.43
N GLU A 21 13.75 -3.08 1.60
CA GLU A 21 14.31 -4.37 1.95
C GLU A 21 13.80 -5.48 1.01
N ILE A 22 12.48 -5.56 0.83
CA ILE A 22 11.85 -6.53 -0.07
C ILE A 22 12.39 -6.33 -1.49
N SER A 23 12.39 -5.10 -1.98
CA SER A 23 12.84 -4.78 -3.35
C SER A 23 14.29 -5.17 -3.58
N LYS A 24 15.17 -4.92 -2.60
CA LYS A 24 16.58 -5.32 -2.66
C LYS A 24 16.75 -6.84 -2.73
N VAL A 25 15.95 -7.61 -1.99
CA VAL A 25 16.07 -9.07 -1.93
C VAL A 25 15.59 -9.72 -3.22
N ILE A 26 14.47 -9.26 -3.79
CA ILE A 26 13.86 -9.88 -4.98
C ILE A 26 14.28 -9.23 -6.30
N GLY A 27 15.01 -8.11 -6.26
CA GLY A 27 15.43 -7.37 -7.45
C GLY A 27 14.27 -6.69 -8.21
N SER A 28 13.26 -6.20 -7.49
CA SER A 28 12.06 -5.58 -8.09
C SER A 28 12.21 -4.09 -8.35
N ASN A 29 11.27 -3.52 -9.09
CA ASN A 29 11.11 -2.06 -9.16
C ASN A 29 10.45 -1.54 -7.88
N LEU A 30 10.82 -0.32 -7.49
CA LEU A 30 10.27 0.37 -6.33
C LEU A 30 9.53 1.63 -6.76
N PHE A 31 8.32 1.82 -6.26
CA PHE A 31 7.49 2.99 -6.54
C PHE A 31 6.96 3.59 -5.23
N GLU A 32 7.29 4.85 -4.98
CA GLU A 32 6.77 5.59 -3.82
C GLU A 32 5.45 6.28 -4.22
N ILE A 33 4.38 5.88 -3.54
CA ILE A 33 3.08 6.55 -3.57
C ILE A 33 3.25 7.86 -2.79
N THR A 34 3.10 8.99 -3.48
CA THR A 34 3.26 10.33 -2.90
C THR A 34 1.99 11.14 -3.06
N VAL A 35 1.75 12.05 -2.12
CA VAL A 35 0.67 13.03 -2.14
C VAL A 35 1.27 14.40 -1.83
N ALA A 36 0.50 15.48 -2.01
CA ALA A 36 0.95 16.84 -1.71
C ALA A 36 1.44 16.93 -0.24
N ALA A 37 2.50 17.70 -0.01
CA ALA A 37 3.18 17.76 1.30
C ALA A 37 2.29 18.27 2.44
N ASP A 38 1.22 19.01 2.12
CA ASP A 38 0.23 19.55 3.03
C ASP A 38 -1.01 18.65 3.22
N THR A 39 -1.01 17.45 2.61
CA THR A 39 -2.14 16.50 2.69
C THR A 39 -2.38 16.03 4.13
N PHE A 40 -1.32 15.76 4.89
CA PHE A 40 -1.42 15.31 6.27
C PHE A 40 -0.66 16.27 7.21
N PRO A 41 -1.25 16.61 8.36
CA PRO A 41 -0.57 17.40 9.37
C PRO A 41 0.53 16.57 10.05
N ASN A 42 1.43 17.24 10.79
CA ASN A 42 2.52 16.56 11.50
C ASN A 42 2.03 15.73 12.70
N GLY A 43 0.83 16.02 13.21
CA GLY A 43 0.24 15.36 14.36
C GLY A 43 -0.50 14.07 13.99
N MET A 44 -0.32 13.02 14.81
CA MET A 44 -0.91 11.70 14.55
C MET A 44 -2.44 11.71 14.67
N PHE A 45 -3.00 12.44 15.63
CA PHE A 45 -4.44 12.53 15.83
C PHE A 45 -5.12 13.30 14.71
N GLU A 46 -4.52 14.42 14.32
CA GLU A 46 -5.01 15.28 13.24
C GLU A 46 -4.89 14.55 11.88
N THR A 47 -3.83 13.75 11.68
CA THR A 47 -3.71 12.87 10.51
C THR A 47 -4.83 11.83 10.48
N ALA A 48 -5.16 11.23 11.64
CA ALA A 48 -6.24 10.27 11.74
C ALA A 48 -7.60 10.91 11.42
N ASP A 49 -7.86 12.13 11.89
CA ASP A 49 -9.09 12.87 11.59
C ASP A 49 -9.21 13.20 10.10
N VAL A 50 -8.13 13.66 9.47
CA VAL A 50 -8.08 13.90 8.01
C VAL A 50 -8.35 12.61 7.24
N ALA A 51 -7.67 11.52 7.57
CA ALA A 51 -7.86 10.23 6.90
C ALA A 51 -9.31 9.72 7.08
N LYS A 52 -9.89 9.88 8.26
CA LYS A 52 -11.28 9.49 8.54
C LYS A 52 -12.27 10.29 7.69
N GLU A 53 -12.09 11.60 7.57
CA GLU A 53 -12.97 12.45 6.75
C GLU A 53 -12.82 12.14 5.26
N GLN A 54 -11.59 11.93 4.76
CA GLN A 54 -11.33 11.51 3.38
C GLN A 54 -12.03 10.19 3.06
N ARG A 55 -12.00 9.21 3.97
CA ARG A 55 -12.70 7.93 3.79
C ARG A 55 -14.22 8.08 3.84
N LYS A 56 -14.73 8.85 4.79
CA LYS A 56 -16.17 9.10 4.96
C LYS A 56 -16.79 9.79 3.74
N THR A 57 -16.06 10.75 3.16
CA THR A 57 -16.53 11.53 2.00
C THR A 57 -16.19 10.90 0.67
N GLY A 58 -15.24 9.97 0.64
CA GLY A 58 -14.65 9.43 -0.59
C GLY A 58 -13.68 10.40 -1.29
N ASN A 59 -13.45 11.59 -0.73
CA ASN A 59 -12.50 12.58 -1.24
C ASN A 59 -11.07 12.18 -0.86
N LEU A 60 -10.54 11.20 -1.57
CA LEU A 60 -9.19 10.70 -1.37
C LEU A 60 -8.12 11.67 -1.92
N PRO A 61 -6.90 11.67 -1.36
CA PRO A 61 -5.86 12.57 -1.82
C PRO A 61 -5.36 12.19 -3.22
N SER A 62 -5.20 13.17 -4.10
CA SER A 62 -4.60 12.95 -5.41
C SER A 62 -3.13 12.57 -5.28
N LEU A 63 -2.71 11.57 -6.05
CA LEU A 63 -1.31 11.16 -6.09
C LEU A 63 -0.48 12.17 -6.87
N THR A 64 0.70 12.50 -6.34
CA THR A 64 1.69 13.35 -7.00
C THR A 64 2.74 12.52 -7.77
N SER A 65 2.81 11.21 -7.53
CA SER A 65 3.69 10.32 -8.27
C SER A 65 3.02 9.80 -9.54
N HIS A 66 3.81 9.69 -10.61
CA HIS A 66 3.35 9.13 -11.88
C HIS A 66 3.42 7.61 -11.85
N ILE A 67 2.27 6.98 -11.88
CA ILE A 67 2.13 5.52 -11.87
C ILE A 67 2.80 4.94 -13.13
N PRO A 68 3.69 3.93 -12.99
CA PRO A 68 4.34 3.30 -14.13
C PRO A 68 3.35 2.44 -14.95
N GLU A 69 3.77 2.06 -16.15
CA GLU A 69 3.00 1.21 -17.05
C GLU A 69 2.77 -0.19 -16.42
N MET A 70 1.54 -0.44 -15.96
CA MET A 70 1.20 -1.65 -15.18
C MET A 70 1.26 -2.95 -16.00
N SER A 71 1.09 -2.86 -17.32
CA SER A 71 1.16 -4.01 -18.23
C SER A 71 2.54 -4.70 -18.26
N SER A 72 3.56 -4.07 -17.70
CA SER A 72 4.91 -4.62 -17.59
C SER A 72 5.11 -5.54 -16.39
N TYR A 73 4.19 -5.58 -15.42
CA TYR A 73 4.34 -6.30 -14.16
C TYR A 73 3.42 -7.52 -14.07
N ASP A 74 3.95 -8.63 -13.57
CA ASP A 74 3.19 -9.84 -13.25
C ASP A 74 2.66 -9.83 -11.81
N LYS A 75 3.28 -9.00 -10.95
CA LYS A 75 2.94 -8.90 -9.53
C LYS A 75 3.13 -7.48 -9.05
N ILE A 76 2.21 -7.02 -8.19
CA ILE A 76 2.37 -5.76 -7.45
C ILE A 76 2.27 -6.07 -5.96
N ILE A 77 3.32 -5.71 -5.24
CA ILE A 77 3.29 -5.59 -3.80
C ILE A 77 2.83 -4.18 -3.47
N VAL A 78 1.79 -4.06 -2.65
CA VAL A 78 1.28 -2.79 -2.15
C VAL A 78 1.52 -2.72 -0.66
N ALA A 79 2.43 -1.84 -0.26
CA ALA A 79 2.83 -1.66 1.13
C ALA A 79 2.29 -0.35 1.73
N GLY A 80 1.68 -0.42 2.91
CA GLY A 80 1.11 0.76 3.56
C GLY A 80 1.12 0.69 5.09
N PRO A 81 1.02 1.82 5.80
CA PRO A 81 0.76 1.80 7.22
C PRO A 81 -0.67 1.36 7.51
N ASN A 82 -0.84 0.59 8.57
CA ASN A 82 -2.14 0.28 9.15
C ASN A 82 -2.59 1.47 10.01
N TRP A 83 -3.67 2.14 9.60
CA TRP A 83 -4.27 3.26 10.34
C TRP A 83 -5.50 2.79 11.10
N SER A 84 -5.28 2.20 12.28
CA SER A 84 -6.33 1.72 13.19
C SER A 84 -7.27 0.69 12.56
N GLY A 85 -6.72 -0.21 11.73
CA GLY A 85 -7.46 -1.23 10.98
C GLY A 85 -7.87 -0.78 9.59
N ALA A 86 -7.52 0.43 9.16
CA ALA A 86 -7.83 0.95 7.83
C ALA A 86 -6.57 1.09 6.97
N VAL A 87 -6.71 0.85 5.68
CA VAL A 87 -5.73 1.18 4.65
C VAL A 87 -5.57 2.70 4.56
N ALA A 88 -4.32 3.15 4.53
CA ALA A 88 -4.00 4.57 4.38
C ALA A 88 -4.60 5.14 3.08
N THR A 89 -5.20 6.33 3.16
CA THR A 89 -5.94 6.93 2.03
C THR A 89 -5.12 7.15 0.76
N PRO A 90 -3.78 7.40 0.78
CA PRO A 90 -2.98 7.40 -0.44
C PRO A 90 -2.87 6.02 -1.10
N VAL A 91 -2.83 4.94 -0.30
CA VAL A 91 -2.85 3.57 -0.82
C VAL A 91 -4.20 3.25 -1.45
N VAL A 92 -5.30 3.70 -0.84
CA VAL A 92 -6.64 3.58 -1.45
C VAL A 92 -6.70 4.30 -2.80
N SER A 93 -6.10 5.48 -2.91
CA SER A 93 -6.03 6.23 -4.18
C SER A 93 -5.26 5.45 -5.24
N PHE A 94 -4.10 4.88 -4.87
CA PHE A 94 -3.32 4.02 -5.75
C PHE A 94 -4.11 2.79 -6.21
N LEU A 95 -4.81 2.09 -5.31
CA LEU A 95 -5.65 0.93 -5.66
C LEU A 95 -6.75 1.28 -6.66
N LYS A 96 -7.32 2.49 -6.57
CA LYS A 96 -8.30 3.00 -7.54
C LYS A 96 -7.67 3.29 -8.90
N ASP A 97 -6.46 3.84 -8.92
CA ASP A 97 -5.78 4.19 -10.17
C ASP A 97 -5.26 2.97 -10.93
N ILE A 98 -5.01 1.85 -10.24
CA ILE A 98 -4.57 0.58 -10.88
C ILE A 98 -5.71 -0.40 -11.16
N GLN A 99 -6.99 0.02 -11.02
CA GLN A 99 -8.12 -0.83 -11.38
C GLN A 99 -7.97 -1.33 -12.83
N GLY A 100 -8.28 -2.60 -13.05
CA GLY A 100 -8.04 -3.27 -14.33
C GLY A 100 -6.71 -4.03 -14.42
N PHE A 101 -5.81 -3.89 -13.43
CA PHE A 101 -4.68 -4.82 -13.28
C PHE A 101 -5.19 -6.22 -12.91
N ALA A 102 -4.97 -7.19 -13.79
CA ALA A 102 -5.54 -8.54 -13.66
C ALA A 102 -4.62 -9.53 -12.94
N GLU A 103 -3.33 -9.22 -12.85
CA GLU A 103 -2.35 -10.10 -12.22
C GLU A 103 -2.34 -9.94 -10.69
N GLN A 104 -1.33 -10.49 -10.01
CA GLN A 104 -1.38 -10.70 -8.57
C GLN A 104 -1.10 -9.43 -7.76
N ILE A 105 -1.96 -9.14 -6.79
CA ILE A 105 -1.72 -8.16 -5.73
C ILE A 105 -1.33 -8.88 -4.43
N ILE A 106 -0.21 -8.47 -3.85
CA ILE A 106 0.18 -8.82 -2.48
C ILE A 106 0.10 -7.57 -1.61
N SER A 107 -0.66 -7.63 -0.52
CA SER A 107 -0.75 -6.55 0.47
C SER A 107 0.26 -6.76 1.58
N ILE A 108 0.97 -5.70 1.97
CA ILE A 108 1.82 -5.68 3.16
C ILE A 108 1.46 -4.48 4.01
N ASN A 109 1.16 -4.70 5.28
CA ASN A 109 1.04 -3.59 6.22
C ASN A 109 2.19 -3.51 7.21
N THR A 110 2.44 -2.27 7.65
CA THR A 110 3.24 -1.99 8.83
C THR A 110 2.33 -1.42 9.91
N SER A 111 2.32 -2.06 11.07
CA SER A 111 1.48 -1.73 12.22
C SER A 111 2.28 -1.92 13.52
N VAL A 112 1.69 -1.53 14.66
CA VAL A 112 2.21 -1.90 15.98
C VAL A 112 1.65 -3.25 16.48
N GLY A 113 1.19 -4.10 15.56
CA GLY A 113 0.62 -5.43 15.83
C GLY A 113 -0.86 -5.42 16.26
N GLN A 114 -1.61 -4.37 15.93
CA GLN A 114 -3.03 -4.26 16.25
C GLN A 114 -3.87 -4.10 14.98
N ASN A 115 -5.10 -4.64 15.01
CA ASN A 115 -6.11 -4.48 13.97
C ASN A 115 -5.69 -5.00 12.58
N ASP A 116 -4.77 -5.95 12.52
CA ASP A 116 -4.28 -6.47 11.24
C ASP A 116 -5.37 -7.20 10.45
N ASN A 117 -6.28 -7.92 11.12
CA ASN A 117 -7.41 -8.56 10.44
C ASN A 117 -8.36 -7.53 9.83
N LEU A 118 -8.65 -6.44 10.56
CA LEU A 118 -9.46 -5.33 10.05
C LEU A 118 -8.79 -4.66 8.84
N TYR A 119 -7.47 -4.46 8.90
CA TYR A 119 -6.73 -3.93 7.75
C TYR A 119 -6.83 -4.87 6.54
N ASN A 120 -6.72 -6.18 6.76
CA ASN A 120 -6.76 -7.15 5.66
C ASN A 120 -8.15 -7.22 5.01
N GLU A 121 -9.22 -7.13 5.81
CA GLU A 121 -10.59 -7.02 5.33
C GLU A 121 -10.78 -5.71 4.54
N ASP A 122 -10.38 -4.58 5.12
CA ASP A 122 -10.47 -3.27 4.48
C ASP A 122 -9.65 -3.21 3.18
N PHE A 123 -8.44 -3.76 3.17
CA PHE A 123 -7.62 -3.79 1.97
C PHE A 123 -8.30 -4.56 0.84
N ARG A 124 -8.94 -5.69 1.14
CA ARG A 124 -9.70 -6.46 0.13
C ARG A 124 -10.90 -5.68 -0.36
N GLU A 125 -11.61 -4.97 0.52
CA GLU A 125 -12.71 -4.09 0.13
C GLU A 125 -12.23 -2.96 -0.79
N GLN A 126 -11.14 -2.27 -0.44
CA GLN A 126 -10.60 -1.16 -1.24
C GLN A 126 -9.94 -1.65 -2.56
N ALA A 127 -9.44 -2.88 -2.59
CA ALA A 127 -8.88 -3.48 -3.79
C ALA A 127 -9.96 -3.80 -4.84
N ASN A 128 -11.22 -3.96 -4.42
CA ASN A 128 -12.36 -4.26 -5.29
C ASN A 128 -12.08 -5.49 -6.18
N ASP A 129 -12.06 -5.33 -7.50
CA ASP A 129 -11.89 -6.44 -8.47
C ASP A 129 -10.44 -6.91 -8.63
N LEU A 130 -9.47 -6.27 -7.97
CA LEU A 130 -8.07 -6.66 -8.04
C LEU A 130 -7.84 -8.03 -7.37
N ASN A 131 -6.96 -8.82 -7.98
CA ASN A 131 -6.66 -10.18 -7.52
C ASN A 131 -5.69 -10.19 -6.32
N VAL A 132 -6.23 -9.95 -5.12
CA VAL A 132 -5.45 -9.99 -3.86
C VAL A 132 -5.20 -11.44 -3.42
N VAL A 133 -4.03 -11.97 -3.78
CA VAL A 133 -3.65 -13.36 -3.51
C VAL A 133 -3.06 -13.59 -2.12
N LEU A 134 -2.47 -12.55 -1.52
CA LEU A 134 -1.82 -12.64 -0.21
C LEU A 134 -1.91 -11.32 0.55
N THR A 135 -2.10 -11.41 1.87
CA THR A 135 -2.03 -10.29 2.81
C THR A 135 -1.04 -10.64 3.92
N VAL A 136 -0.10 -9.74 4.20
CA VAL A 136 0.99 -9.95 5.16
C VAL A 136 1.06 -8.77 6.14
N ASN A 137 1.29 -9.07 7.42
CA ASN A 137 1.32 -8.07 8.49
C ASN A 137 2.71 -8.06 9.14
N ASN A 138 3.43 -6.94 9.06
CA ASN A 138 4.74 -6.75 9.71
C ASN A 138 5.81 -7.81 9.40
N ASP A 139 5.67 -8.56 8.30
CA ASP A 139 6.50 -9.74 8.02
C ASP A 139 7.02 -9.69 6.59
N ALA A 140 8.18 -9.05 6.41
CA ALA A 140 8.81 -8.94 5.11
C ALA A 140 9.28 -10.31 4.58
N GLU A 141 9.71 -11.21 5.48
CA GLU A 141 10.22 -12.53 5.14
C GLU A 141 9.12 -13.38 4.49
N LYS A 142 7.91 -13.41 5.07
CA LYS A 142 6.78 -14.13 4.48
C LYS A 142 6.39 -13.62 3.11
N ALA A 143 6.48 -12.30 2.88
CA ALA A 143 6.24 -11.73 1.57
C ALA A 143 7.34 -12.15 0.57
N ILE A 144 8.60 -12.13 0.99
CA ILE A 144 9.75 -12.57 0.19
C ILE A 144 9.64 -14.06 -0.15
N ASP A 145 9.26 -14.91 0.80
CA ASP A 145 9.15 -16.36 0.60
C ASP A 145 8.02 -16.73 -0.37
N TYR A 146 6.95 -15.94 -0.46
CA TYR A 146 5.91 -16.10 -1.48
C TYR A 146 6.41 -15.76 -2.90
N LEU A 147 7.47 -14.96 -3.02
CA LEU A 147 7.96 -14.44 -4.29
C LEU A 147 9.10 -15.28 -4.89
N LYS A 148 9.69 -16.18 -4.11
CA LYS A 148 10.66 -17.19 -4.56
C LYS A 148 9.95 -18.34 -5.28
#